data_AF-A0A813INB8-F1
#
_entry.id   AF-A0A813INB8-F1
#
_cell.length_a   1.000
_cell.length_b   1.000
_cell.length_c   1.000
_cell.angle_alpha   90.00
_cell.angle_beta   90.00
_cell.angle_gamma   90.00
#
_symmetry.space_group_name_H-M   'P 1'
#
loop_
_entity.id
_entity.type
_entity.pdbx_description
1 polymer ?
#
loop_
_entity_poly.entity_id
_entity_poly.type
_entity_poly.pdbx_seq_one_letter_code
_entity_poly.pdbx_strand_id
1 'polypeptide(L)'
;AFAAVRSDGKSPPVELVAILALRSPLWLAATVGVLRCGLPFVWMGAGELPQKSRHVEAARNSEILRSLKPGLVLLGGQVDPEVVPKWEEAEVSPRLLALALGAAPPGHRVFAEEPSPTLCYMLTGGTTGSSKCVEVRHEMALHEVTPSLGPEDRVLQHTAVLWAASALGQVDIALAFGATLCICDSLDQETITEHRATVLGTVPSALESLEPKAVPSVRAVFTWGEAMSKVLAKRWRSAELQVLELLISTEYWLCLFCEGEASIQGRSIYRAVAGADVAVLTSWEVPQLKSDPGFSGELCLRGPMVTAGYRGHVGSNLLPAPDGGPPFFRTNDLVSLVGRCPWGQLRLEFRGRSDQLVKVAGQFVDLSEAEARMAAALRPAAAASNGELSE
;
A
#
# COMPACT_ATOMS: atom_id res chain seq x y z
N ALA A 1 -13.14 24.35 6.25
CA ALA A 1 -13.43 23.29 5.27
C ALA A 1 -14.44 22.28 5.84
N PHE A 2 -14.02 21.32 6.68
CA PHE A 2 -14.90 20.23 7.14
C PHE A 2 -16.10 20.66 7.98
N ALA A 3 -15.97 21.68 8.82
CA ALA A 3 -17.11 22.23 9.57
C ALA A 3 -18.25 22.75 8.65
N ALA A 4 -17.91 23.27 7.47
CA ALA A 4 -18.88 23.77 6.50
C ALA A 4 -19.59 22.64 5.72
N VAL A 5 -19.00 21.44 5.66
CA VAL A 5 -19.58 20.28 4.98
C VAL A 5 -20.66 19.61 5.83
N ARG A 6 -20.53 19.65 7.16
CA ARG A 6 -21.52 19.13 8.13
C ARG A 6 -22.77 20.01 8.29
N SER A 7 -22.73 21.30 7.90
CA SER A 7 -23.72 22.29 8.38
C SER A 7 -24.87 22.64 7.44
N ASP A 8 -24.87 22.21 6.16
CA ASP A 8 -25.90 22.70 5.22
C ASP A 8 -27.25 21.97 5.33
N GLY A 9 -27.33 20.86 6.09
CA GLY A 9 -28.58 20.15 6.44
C GLY A 9 -29.43 19.60 5.27
N LYS A 10 -29.11 19.95 4.02
CA LYS A 10 -29.84 19.63 2.78
C LYS A 10 -29.17 18.56 1.93
N SER A 11 -27.89 18.32 2.17
CA SER A 11 -27.07 17.42 1.38
C SER A 11 -26.78 16.13 2.17
N PRO A 12 -26.65 14.97 1.50
CA PRO A 12 -26.36 13.70 2.17
C PRO A 12 -25.04 13.77 2.96
N PRO A 13 -24.93 13.00 4.05
CA PRO A 13 -23.70 12.95 4.85
C PRO A 13 -22.51 12.49 4.00
N VAL A 14 -21.34 13.06 4.26
CA VAL A 14 -20.10 12.63 3.59
C VAL A 14 -19.57 11.43 4.34
N GLU A 15 -19.53 10.27 3.68
CA GLU A 15 -19.04 9.01 4.25
C GLU A 15 -17.61 8.67 3.83
N LEU A 16 -17.11 9.32 2.77
CA LEU A 16 -15.76 9.15 2.24
C LEU A 16 -15.28 10.44 1.59
N VAL A 17 -14.01 10.78 1.85
CA VAL A 17 -13.35 11.94 1.26
C VAL A 17 -12.23 11.50 0.33
N ALA A 18 -12.30 11.92 -0.93
CA ALA A 18 -11.18 11.80 -1.85
C ALA A 18 -10.25 13.01 -1.73
N ILE A 19 -8.94 12.77 -1.77
CA ILE A 19 -7.93 13.83 -1.73
C ILE A 19 -7.15 13.76 -3.04
N LEU A 20 -7.42 14.70 -3.93
CA LEU A 20 -6.72 14.89 -5.20
C LEU A 20 -5.78 16.08 -5.04
N ALA A 21 -4.56 15.79 -4.57
CA ALA A 21 -3.57 16.81 -4.27
C ALA A 21 -2.14 16.26 -4.40
N LEU A 22 -1.21 17.11 -4.87
CA LEU A 22 0.21 16.77 -4.86
C LEU A 22 0.71 16.55 -3.44
N ARG A 23 1.59 15.56 -3.28
CA ARG A 23 2.27 15.27 -2.00
C ARG A 23 2.96 16.53 -1.50
N SER A 24 2.52 17.00 -0.36
CA SER A 24 2.93 18.28 0.23
C SER A 24 2.48 18.32 1.70
N PRO A 25 2.97 19.29 2.50
CA PRO A 25 2.44 19.51 3.84
C PRO A 25 0.92 19.72 3.86
N LEU A 26 0.36 20.33 2.81
CA LEU A 26 -1.09 20.53 2.67
C LEU A 26 -1.84 19.21 2.44
N TRP A 27 -1.30 18.31 1.62
CA TRP A 27 -1.85 16.97 1.41
C TRP A 27 -1.88 16.14 2.72
N LEU A 28 -0.79 16.19 3.49
CA LEU A 28 -0.74 15.52 4.79
C LEU A 28 -1.72 16.15 5.79
N ALA A 29 -1.77 17.49 5.86
CA ALA A 29 -2.70 18.21 6.72
C ALA A 29 -4.17 17.91 6.35
N ALA A 30 -4.47 17.80 5.06
CA ALA A 30 -5.79 17.41 4.57
C ALA A 30 -6.14 15.98 5.00
N THR A 31 -5.21 15.03 4.86
CA THR A 31 -5.38 13.63 5.29
C THR A 31 -5.67 13.56 6.79
N VAL A 32 -4.83 14.19 7.62
CA VAL A 32 -5.05 14.24 9.09
C VAL A 32 -6.35 14.97 9.44
N GLY A 33 -6.70 16.02 8.70
CA GLY A 33 -7.95 16.76 8.86
C GLY A 33 -9.18 15.90 8.62
N VAL A 34 -9.17 15.05 7.58
CA VAL A 34 -10.22 14.07 7.29
C VAL A 34 -10.36 13.08 8.45
N LEU A 35 -9.25 12.50 8.90
CA LEU A 35 -9.23 11.53 10.01
C LEU A 35 -9.76 12.12 11.32
N ARG A 36 -9.37 13.37 11.62
CA ARG A 36 -9.90 14.12 12.77
C ARG A 36 -11.41 14.34 12.69
N CYS A 37 -11.98 14.39 11.50
CA CYS A 37 -13.43 14.45 11.30
C CYS A 37 -14.12 13.09 11.39
N GLY A 38 -13.39 12.01 11.68
CA GLY A 38 -13.89 10.65 11.81
C GLY A 38 -14.26 9.99 10.48
N LEU A 39 -13.75 10.52 9.36
CA LEU A 39 -14.07 10.04 8.04
C LEU A 39 -12.89 9.25 7.45
N PRO A 40 -13.15 8.18 6.68
CA PRO A 40 -12.12 7.55 5.88
C PRO A 40 -11.73 8.42 4.69
N PHE A 41 -10.53 8.18 4.16
CA PHE A 41 -10.05 8.86 2.96
C PHE A 41 -9.66 7.89 1.84
N VAL A 42 -9.50 8.44 0.64
CA VAL A 42 -8.78 7.81 -0.48
C VAL A 42 -7.91 8.86 -1.15
N TRP A 43 -6.65 8.53 -1.41
CA TRP A 43 -5.76 9.41 -2.18
C TRP A 43 -5.95 9.18 -3.68
N MET A 44 -5.93 10.28 -4.43
CA MET A 44 -5.99 10.29 -5.88
C MET A 44 -4.70 10.91 -6.42
N GLY A 45 -4.17 10.35 -7.52
CA GLY A 45 -2.93 10.83 -8.12
C GLY A 45 -3.10 12.23 -8.69
N ALA A 46 -2.15 13.12 -8.44
CA ALA A 46 -2.21 14.52 -8.87
C ALA A 46 -1.19 14.86 -9.98
N GLY A 47 -0.66 13.84 -10.66
CA GLY A 47 0.35 13.97 -11.71
C GLY A 47 1.76 13.70 -11.22
N GLU A 48 1.92 12.83 -10.22
CA GLU A 48 3.21 12.49 -9.62
C GLU A 48 4.04 11.55 -10.51
N LEU A 49 3.39 10.80 -11.40
CA LEU A 49 4.09 9.95 -12.35
C LEU A 49 4.63 10.75 -13.55
N PRO A 50 5.69 10.23 -14.21
CA PRO A 50 6.14 10.78 -15.48
C PRO A 50 5.00 10.87 -16.49
N GLN A 51 5.05 11.87 -17.38
CA GLN A 51 3.96 12.17 -18.31
C GLN A 51 3.45 10.95 -19.09
N LYS A 52 4.35 10.08 -19.55
CA LYS A 52 4.02 8.83 -20.28
C LYS A 52 3.10 7.88 -19.49
N SER A 53 3.04 8.00 -18.17
CA SER A 53 2.29 7.13 -17.26
C SER A 53 1.08 7.83 -16.62
N ARG A 54 0.80 9.10 -16.92
CA ARG A 54 -0.34 9.85 -16.36
C ARG A 54 -1.69 9.24 -16.68
N HIS A 55 -1.81 8.58 -17.84
CA HIS A 55 -3.02 7.83 -18.20
C HIS A 55 -3.38 6.75 -17.17
N VAL A 56 -2.39 6.19 -16.46
CA VAL A 56 -2.61 5.23 -15.37
C VAL A 56 -3.22 5.90 -14.15
N GLU A 57 -2.68 7.06 -13.74
CA GLU A 57 -3.26 7.85 -12.65
C GLU A 57 -4.68 8.29 -12.98
N ALA A 58 -4.91 8.79 -14.19
CA ALA A 58 -6.23 9.19 -14.67
C ALA A 58 -7.24 8.03 -14.61
N ALA A 59 -6.85 6.85 -15.10
CA ALA A 59 -7.69 5.66 -15.06
C ALA A 59 -8.02 5.25 -13.61
N ARG A 60 -7.02 5.26 -12.72
CA ARG A 60 -7.21 4.94 -11.30
C ARG A 60 -8.11 5.97 -10.59
N ASN A 61 -7.94 7.25 -10.91
CA ASN A 61 -8.76 8.33 -10.37
C ASN A 61 -10.24 8.17 -10.78
N SER A 62 -10.51 7.88 -12.05
CA SER A 62 -11.88 7.58 -12.51
C SER A 62 -12.44 6.30 -11.87
N GLU A 63 -11.62 5.27 -11.65
CA GLU A 63 -12.03 4.05 -10.94
C GLU A 63 -12.42 4.32 -9.48
N ILE A 64 -11.66 5.17 -8.78
CA ILE A 64 -12.00 5.62 -7.42
C ILE A 64 -13.36 6.31 -7.40
N LEU A 65 -13.63 7.23 -8.33
CA LEU A 65 -14.93 7.92 -8.36
C LEU A 65 -16.09 6.95 -8.61
N ARG A 66 -15.94 6.04 -9.57
CA ARG A 66 -16.99 5.10 -9.96
C ARG A 66 -17.29 4.07 -8.87
N SER A 67 -16.25 3.50 -8.27
CA SER A 67 -16.37 2.38 -7.33
C SER A 67 -16.62 2.82 -5.89
N LEU A 68 -15.98 3.92 -5.45
CA LEU A 68 -16.04 4.38 -4.06
C LEU A 68 -17.00 5.55 -3.85
N LYS A 69 -17.36 6.28 -4.91
CA LYS A 69 -18.37 7.36 -4.89
C LYS A 69 -18.16 8.34 -3.73
N PRO A 70 -16.97 8.96 -3.62
CA PRO A 70 -16.67 9.87 -2.51
C PRO A 70 -17.66 11.04 -2.47
N GLY A 71 -18.16 11.38 -1.28
CA GLY A 71 -19.12 12.49 -1.12
C GLY A 71 -18.48 13.87 -1.18
N LEU A 72 -17.17 13.94 -1.03
CA LEU A 72 -16.35 15.15 -1.07
C LEU A 72 -15.01 14.84 -1.74
N VAL A 73 -14.59 15.71 -2.66
CA VAL A 73 -13.21 15.73 -3.16
C VAL A 73 -12.52 17.02 -2.72
N LEU A 74 -11.39 16.85 -2.05
CA LEU A 74 -10.47 17.92 -1.73
C LEU A 74 -9.45 18.09 -2.85
N LEU A 75 -9.37 19.29 -3.40
CA LEU A 75 -8.46 19.65 -4.49
C LEU A 75 -7.32 20.50 -3.90
N GLY A 76 -6.06 20.07 -4.04
CA GLY A 76 -4.93 20.81 -3.47
C GLY A 76 -3.71 20.88 -4.39
N GLY A 77 -3.04 22.04 -4.39
CA GLY A 77 -1.88 22.26 -5.25
C GLY A 77 -2.25 22.37 -6.74
N GLN A 78 -1.23 22.41 -7.60
CA GLN A 78 -1.42 22.35 -9.05
C GLN A 78 -1.57 20.90 -9.49
N VAL A 79 -2.83 20.44 -9.59
CA VAL A 79 -3.16 19.11 -10.13
C VAL A 79 -2.95 19.12 -11.64
N ASP A 80 -2.30 18.09 -12.17
CA ASP A 80 -2.13 17.97 -13.61
C ASP A 80 -3.49 17.73 -14.32
N PRO A 81 -3.84 18.51 -15.36
CA PRO A 81 -5.11 18.34 -16.07
C PRO A 81 -5.31 16.95 -16.69
N GLU A 82 -4.23 16.24 -17.04
CA GLU A 82 -4.32 14.90 -17.64
C GLU A 82 -4.81 13.83 -16.66
N VAL A 83 -4.66 14.06 -15.35
CA VAL A 83 -5.07 13.10 -14.30
C VAL A 83 -6.39 13.46 -13.63
N VAL A 84 -6.96 14.62 -13.96
CA VAL A 84 -8.27 15.01 -13.44
C VAL A 84 -9.30 13.99 -13.93
N PRO A 85 -10.01 13.31 -13.02
CA PRO A 85 -10.97 12.30 -13.41
C PRO A 85 -12.13 12.93 -14.19
N LYS A 86 -12.75 12.13 -15.05
CA LYS A 86 -13.97 12.52 -15.76
C LYS A 86 -15.15 12.47 -14.79
N TRP A 87 -15.51 13.62 -14.22
CA TRP A 87 -16.56 13.73 -13.21
C TRP A 87 -17.91 13.24 -13.69
N GLU A 88 -18.16 13.28 -15.00
CA GLU A 88 -19.41 12.81 -15.61
C GLU A 88 -19.58 11.29 -15.50
N GLU A 89 -18.48 10.55 -15.29
CA GLU A 89 -18.52 9.09 -15.05
C GLU A 89 -18.88 8.72 -13.62
N ALA A 90 -18.95 9.69 -12.70
CA ALA A 90 -19.34 9.45 -11.33
C ALA A 90 -20.87 9.40 -11.21
N GLU A 91 -21.42 8.29 -10.70
CA GLU A 91 -22.86 8.18 -10.42
C GLU A 91 -23.34 9.19 -9.35
N VAL A 92 -22.41 9.69 -8.54
CA VAL A 92 -22.66 10.72 -7.52
C VAL A 92 -21.85 11.95 -7.88
N SER A 93 -22.46 13.13 -7.88
CA SER A 93 -21.74 14.40 -8.03
C SER A 93 -21.07 14.78 -6.69
N PRO A 94 -19.74 14.65 -6.55
CA PRO A 94 -19.07 14.99 -5.31
C PRO A 94 -19.10 16.50 -5.09
N ARG A 95 -19.11 16.92 -3.83
CA ARG A 95 -18.78 18.32 -3.51
C ARG A 95 -17.29 18.52 -3.78
N LEU A 96 -16.92 19.60 -4.45
CA LEU A 96 -15.52 19.95 -4.68
C LEU A 96 -15.12 21.07 -3.74
N LEU A 97 -13.99 20.91 -3.05
CA LEU A 97 -13.47 21.91 -2.13
C LEU A 97 -11.98 22.12 -2.36
N ALA A 98 -11.60 23.36 -2.70
CA ALA A 98 -10.20 23.74 -2.78
C ALA A 98 -9.59 23.76 -1.37
N LEU A 99 -8.46 23.07 -1.22
CA LEU A 99 -7.62 23.12 -0.03
C LEU A 99 -6.88 24.44 0.00
N ALA A 100 -7.04 25.16 1.11
CA ALA A 100 -6.30 26.37 1.39
C ALA A 100 -5.70 26.26 2.79
N LEU A 101 -4.46 26.70 2.94
CA LEU A 101 -3.88 26.95 4.27
C LEU A 101 -4.59 28.16 4.87
N GLY A 102 -5.25 27.94 6.00
CA GLY A 102 -5.88 28.99 6.79
C GLY A 102 -5.44 28.90 8.24
N ALA A 103 -5.44 30.04 8.94
CA ALA A 103 -5.26 30.03 10.38
C ALA A 103 -6.44 29.28 11.02
N ALA A 104 -6.15 28.20 11.74
CA ALA A 104 -7.15 27.56 12.59
C ALA A 104 -7.46 28.52 13.76
N PRO A 105 -8.73 28.72 14.12
CA PRO A 105 -9.06 29.43 15.35
C PRO A 105 -8.38 28.74 16.55
N PRO A 106 -7.78 29.48 17.49
CA PRO A 106 -7.17 28.90 18.68
C PRO A 106 -8.16 28.00 19.41
N GLY A 107 -7.74 26.78 19.78
CA GLY A 107 -8.57 25.84 20.54
C GLY A 107 -9.59 25.04 19.74
N HIS A 108 -9.72 25.23 18.42
CA HIS A 108 -10.62 24.40 17.59
C HIS A 108 -9.98 23.03 17.30
N ARG A 109 -10.16 22.09 18.23
CA ARG A 109 -9.86 20.68 18.03
C ARG A 109 -11.14 19.96 17.64
N VAL A 110 -11.30 19.70 16.35
CA VAL A 110 -12.34 18.80 15.87
C VAL A 110 -11.82 17.39 16.02
N PHE A 111 -12.45 16.61 16.89
CA PHE A 111 -12.37 15.16 16.89
C PHE A 111 -13.80 14.66 16.76
N ALA A 112 -14.04 13.72 15.84
CA ALA A 112 -15.32 13.02 15.83
C ALA A 112 -15.49 12.24 17.13
N GLU A 113 -16.68 12.32 17.72
CA GLU A 113 -17.05 11.51 18.88
C GLU A 113 -17.09 10.02 18.51
N GLU A 114 -17.57 9.71 17.31
CA GLU A 114 -17.63 8.36 16.74
C GLU A 114 -16.89 8.35 15.39
N PRO A 115 -15.56 8.09 15.38
CA PRO A 115 -14.82 7.96 14.13
C PRO A 115 -15.16 6.64 13.44
N SER A 116 -15.14 6.64 12.10
CA SER A 116 -15.20 5.41 11.32
C SER A 116 -14.08 4.44 11.75
N PRO A 117 -14.35 3.12 11.83
CA PRO A 117 -13.28 2.14 12.02
C PRO A 117 -12.38 2.04 10.78
N THR A 118 -12.87 2.47 9.61
CA THR A 118 -12.12 2.54 8.37
C THR A 118 -11.17 3.73 8.39
N LEU A 119 -9.88 3.47 8.16
CA LEU A 119 -8.86 4.49 7.96
C LEU A 119 -8.92 5.04 6.54
N CYS A 120 -8.79 4.14 5.56
CA CYS A 120 -8.76 4.52 4.15
C CYS A 120 -9.14 3.37 3.22
N TYR A 121 -9.40 3.70 1.96
CA TYR A 121 -9.58 2.72 0.89
C TYR A 121 -8.38 2.74 -0.04
N MET A 122 -7.94 1.54 -0.44
CA MET A 122 -6.83 1.36 -1.38
C MET A 122 -7.24 0.41 -2.50
N LEU A 123 -6.91 0.78 -3.73
CA LEU A 123 -7.10 -0.08 -4.90
C LEU A 123 -5.82 -0.90 -5.14
N THR A 124 -5.96 -2.21 -5.21
CA THR A 124 -4.90 -3.19 -5.42
C THR A 124 -5.05 -3.84 -6.79
N GLY A 125 -3.93 -4.16 -7.44
CA GLY A 125 -3.91 -4.65 -8.82
C GLY A 125 -3.38 -3.62 -9.82
N GLY A 126 -2.92 -4.13 -10.97
CA GLY A 126 -2.27 -3.38 -12.04
C GLY A 126 -3.20 -2.42 -12.78
N THR A 127 -2.69 -1.86 -13.87
CA THR A 127 -3.23 -0.68 -14.55
C THR A 127 -4.43 -0.96 -15.45
N THR A 128 -4.93 -2.21 -15.56
CA THR A 128 -6.12 -2.50 -16.38
C THR A 128 -7.08 -3.54 -15.76
N GLY A 129 -8.38 -3.20 -15.72
CA GLY A 129 -9.48 -4.18 -15.76
C GLY A 129 -10.30 -4.37 -14.48
N SER A 130 -9.70 -4.69 -13.34
CA SER A 130 -10.45 -4.85 -12.08
C SER A 130 -9.54 -4.65 -10.88
N SER A 131 -9.31 -3.39 -10.47
CA SER A 131 -8.60 -3.17 -9.21
C SER A 131 -9.51 -3.65 -8.07
N LYS A 132 -9.00 -4.51 -7.21
CA LYS A 132 -9.73 -4.88 -6.00
C LYS A 132 -9.59 -3.73 -5.02
N CYS A 133 -10.64 -3.43 -4.26
CA CYS A 133 -10.54 -2.40 -3.22
C CYS A 133 -10.44 -3.05 -1.85
N VAL A 134 -9.40 -2.70 -1.11
CA VAL A 134 -9.21 -3.06 0.29
C VAL A 134 -9.68 -1.90 1.15
N GLU A 135 -10.53 -2.22 2.12
CA GLU A 135 -10.84 -1.34 3.23
C GLU A 135 -9.78 -1.50 4.30
N VAL A 136 -8.89 -0.51 4.43
CA VAL A 136 -7.88 -0.48 5.48
C VAL A 136 -8.52 0.13 6.72
N ARG A 137 -8.53 -0.63 7.82
CA ARG A 137 -9.09 -0.20 9.11
C ARG A 137 -8.01 0.44 9.96
N HIS A 138 -8.39 1.34 10.87
CA HIS A 138 -7.46 1.97 11.80
C HIS A 138 -6.65 0.92 12.57
N GLU A 139 -7.31 -0.13 13.08
CA GLU A 139 -6.64 -1.22 13.77
C GLU A 139 -5.54 -1.89 12.94
N MET A 140 -5.66 -1.92 11.60
CA MET A 140 -4.64 -2.55 10.77
C MET A 140 -3.31 -1.79 10.78
N ALA A 141 -3.37 -0.46 10.89
CA ALA A 141 -2.20 0.42 10.90
C ALA A 141 -1.58 0.60 12.31
N LEU A 142 -2.17 0.02 13.36
CA LEU A 142 -1.65 0.13 14.72
C LEU A 142 -0.65 -0.97 15.09
N HIS A 143 -0.31 -1.85 14.14
CA HIS A 143 0.59 -2.98 14.34
C HIS A 143 1.91 -2.72 13.65
N GLU A 144 2.91 -2.34 14.44
CA GLU A 144 4.23 -2.00 13.95
C GLU A 144 5.28 -2.97 14.49
N VAL A 145 6.34 -3.13 13.70
CA VAL A 145 7.61 -3.65 14.21
C VAL A 145 8.18 -2.63 15.20
N THR A 146 9.00 -3.05 16.16
CA THR A 146 9.54 -2.14 17.20
C THR A 146 11.05 -1.85 17.01
N PRO A 147 11.46 -1.12 15.96
CA PRO A 147 12.81 -0.61 15.86
C PRO A 147 13.04 0.53 16.85
N SER A 148 14.31 0.88 17.04
CA SER A 148 14.72 1.99 17.91
C SER A 148 14.55 3.34 17.19
N LEU A 149 13.31 3.74 16.94
CA LEU A 149 12.93 5.02 16.32
C LEU A 149 12.25 5.97 17.32
N GLY A 150 12.32 7.27 17.05
CA GLY A 150 11.77 8.31 17.92
C GLY A 150 11.59 9.67 17.23
N PRO A 151 11.21 10.72 18.00
CA PRO A 151 10.91 12.04 17.48
C PRO A 151 12.06 12.76 16.77
N GLU A 152 13.30 12.34 17.04
CA GLU A 152 14.52 12.82 16.36
C GLU A 152 14.64 12.31 14.92
N ASP A 153 13.91 11.24 14.57
CA ASP A 153 13.99 10.64 13.25
C ASP A 153 13.29 11.43 12.17
N ARG A 154 13.74 11.16 10.94
CA ARG A 154 13.32 11.86 9.73
C ARG A 154 13.06 10.79 8.66
N VAL A 155 11.79 10.49 8.44
CA VAL A 155 11.33 9.51 7.45
C VAL A 155 11.12 10.20 6.12
N LEU A 156 11.75 9.69 5.07
CA LEU A 156 11.58 10.23 3.72
C LEU A 156 10.30 9.70 3.07
N GLN A 157 9.43 10.60 2.62
CA GLN A 157 8.19 10.30 1.89
C GLN A 157 8.39 10.68 0.42
N HIS A 158 8.83 9.71 -0.38
CA HIS A 158 9.13 9.89 -1.81
C HIS A 158 8.13 9.19 -2.74
N THR A 159 7.35 8.25 -2.20
CA THR A 159 6.52 7.38 -3.04
C THR A 159 5.21 8.05 -3.44
N ALA A 160 4.91 8.04 -4.74
CA ALA A 160 3.66 8.53 -5.30
C ALA A 160 2.43 7.81 -4.70
N VAL A 161 1.32 8.53 -4.52
CA VAL A 161 0.11 8.00 -3.86
C VAL A 161 -0.57 6.87 -4.63
N LEU A 162 -0.27 6.73 -5.94
CA LEU A 162 -0.72 5.59 -6.73
C LEU A 162 -0.27 4.26 -6.09
N TRP A 163 0.94 4.24 -5.54
CA TRP A 163 1.47 3.11 -4.76
C TRP A 163 1.04 3.24 -3.30
N ALA A 164 -0.28 3.26 -3.08
CA ALA A 164 -0.91 3.67 -1.83
C ALA A 164 -0.36 2.96 -0.59
N ALA A 165 -0.09 1.65 -0.67
CA ALA A 165 0.49 0.91 0.45
C ALA A 165 1.93 1.33 0.80
N SER A 166 2.75 1.65 -0.21
CA SER A 166 4.11 2.15 0.04
C SER A 166 4.09 3.60 0.54
N ALA A 167 3.24 4.44 -0.05
CA ALA A 167 3.09 5.83 0.37
C ALA A 167 2.54 5.94 1.79
N LEU A 168 1.51 5.16 2.14
CA LEU A 168 0.97 5.13 3.50
C LEU A 168 1.99 4.50 4.46
N GLY A 169 2.73 3.45 4.08
CA GLY A 169 3.77 2.88 4.95
C GLY A 169 4.84 3.90 5.37
N GLN A 170 5.26 4.79 4.47
CA GLN A 170 6.18 5.89 4.82
C GLN A 170 5.56 6.88 5.80
N VAL A 171 4.27 7.21 5.63
CA VAL A 171 3.53 8.09 6.54
C VAL A 171 3.35 7.41 7.91
N ASP A 172 2.98 6.14 7.90
CA ASP A 172 2.67 5.33 9.09
C ASP A 172 3.89 5.21 10.00
N ILE A 173 5.05 4.83 9.45
CA ILE A 173 6.32 4.78 10.19
C ILE A 173 6.62 6.14 10.85
N ALA A 174 6.43 7.25 10.15
CA ALA A 174 6.70 8.56 10.75
C ALA A 174 5.76 8.87 11.92
N LEU A 175 4.46 8.60 11.75
CA LEU A 175 3.44 8.90 12.75
C LEU A 175 3.54 7.96 13.97
N ALA A 176 3.80 6.68 13.75
CA ALA A 176 3.90 5.66 14.80
C ALA A 176 5.01 5.96 15.82
N PHE A 177 6.14 6.52 15.35
CA PHE A 177 7.29 6.84 16.20
C PHE A 177 7.42 8.33 16.54
N GLY A 178 6.44 9.15 16.15
CA GLY A 178 6.48 10.61 16.38
C GLY A 178 7.59 11.33 15.61
N ALA A 179 8.13 10.69 14.56
CA ALA A 179 9.21 11.20 13.74
C ALA A 179 8.74 12.30 12.78
N THR A 180 9.69 13.00 12.17
CA THR A 180 9.41 13.99 11.13
C THR A 180 9.22 13.32 9.77
N LEU A 181 8.07 13.52 9.13
CA LEU A 181 7.87 13.14 7.73
C LEU A 181 8.44 14.20 6.77
N CYS A 182 9.41 13.82 5.94
CA CYS A 182 10.04 14.69 4.94
C CYS A 182 9.49 14.36 3.54
N ILE A 183 8.59 15.19 3.02
CA ILE A 183 7.93 14.96 1.73
C ILE A 183 8.81 15.49 0.59
N CYS A 184 9.12 14.62 -0.39
CA CYS A 184 9.98 14.92 -1.53
C CYS A 184 9.54 14.14 -2.80
N ASP A 185 10.12 14.50 -3.94
CA ASP A 185 9.76 13.91 -5.24
C ASP A 185 10.68 12.78 -5.70
N SER A 186 11.85 12.64 -5.08
CA SER A 186 12.86 11.65 -5.46
C SER A 186 13.48 10.95 -4.25
N LEU A 187 14.14 9.82 -4.55
CA LEU A 187 14.97 9.07 -3.63
C LEU A 187 16.39 9.03 -4.21
N ASP A 188 17.19 10.04 -3.89
CA ASP A 188 18.59 10.17 -4.29
C ASP A 188 19.44 10.72 -3.13
N GLN A 189 20.76 10.67 -3.29
CA GLN A 189 21.71 11.09 -2.25
C GLN A 189 21.53 12.56 -1.85
N GLU A 190 21.29 13.44 -2.82
CA GLU A 190 21.14 14.89 -2.59
C GLU A 190 19.91 15.14 -1.71
N THR A 191 18.76 14.60 -2.11
CA THR A 191 17.50 14.70 -1.37
C THR A 191 17.60 14.13 0.04
N ILE A 192 18.25 12.96 0.20
CA ILE A 192 18.48 12.36 1.53
C ILE A 192 19.33 13.29 2.42
N THR A 193 20.35 13.91 1.84
CA THR A 193 21.26 14.82 2.55
C THR A 193 20.56 16.12 2.93
N GLU A 194 19.83 16.73 2.00
CA GLU A 194 19.07 17.97 2.21
C GLU A 194 18.04 17.82 3.34
N HIS A 195 17.28 16.73 3.31
CA HIS A 195 16.29 16.45 4.35
C HIS A 195 16.89 15.85 5.62
N ARG A 196 18.18 15.50 5.62
CA ARG A 196 18.85 14.76 6.71
C ARG A 196 18.08 13.50 7.11
N ALA A 197 17.60 12.75 6.11
CA ALA A 197 16.75 11.59 6.38
C ALA A 197 17.54 10.54 7.19
N THR A 198 16.90 10.00 8.23
CA THR A 198 17.45 8.92 9.08
C THR A 198 16.80 7.58 8.81
N VAL A 199 15.59 7.60 8.23
CA VAL A 199 14.79 6.42 7.93
C VAL A 199 14.37 6.44 6.47
N LEU A 200 14.62 5.33 5.76
CA LEU A 200 14.12 5.10 4.42
C LEU A 200 13.11 3.96 4.44
N GLY A 201 11.96 4.18 3.81
CA GLY A 201 11.01 3.13 3.47
C GLY A 201 10.90 3.01 1.96
N THR A 202 11.34 1.90 1.38
CA THR A 202 11.46 1.79 -0.08
C THR A 202 11.50 0.33 -0.57
N VAL A 203 11.65 0.15 -1.88
CA VAL A 203 11.79 -1.17 -2.51
C VAL A 203 13.27 -1.49 -2.72
N PRO A 204 13.70 -2.76 -2.65
CA PRO A 204 15.08 -3.18 -2.87
C PRO A 204 15.73 -2.60 -4.13
N SER A 205 15.05 -2.60 -5.28
CA SER A 205 15.55 -2.04 -6.54
C SER A 205 15.91 -0.55 -6.45
N ALA A 206 15.19 0.23 -5.65
CA ALA A 206 15.49 1.63 -5.41
C ALA A 206 16.67 1.84 -4.43
N LEU A 207 16.97 0.85 -3.58
CA LEU A 207 18.20 0.86 -2.76
C LEU A 207 19.43 0.45 -3.55
N GLU A 208 19.28 -0.25 -4.68
CA GLU A 208 20.41 -0.67 -5.50
C GLU A 208 21.20 0.53 -6.05
N SER A 209 20.50 1.62 -6.39
CA SER A 209 21.06 2.87 -6.90
C SER A 209 21.73 3.75 -5.84
N LEU A 210 21.62 3.40 -4.56
CA LEU A 210 22.16 4.15 -3.43
C LEU A 210 23.30 3.38 -2.75
N GLU A 211 24.27 4.13 -2.26
CA GLU A 211 25.39 3.59 -1.48
C GLU A 211 25.29 4.06 -0.02
N PRO A 212 25.28 3.15 0.99
CA PRO A 212 25.12 3.54 2.40
C PRO A 212 26.12 4.60 2.87
N LYS A 213 27.37 4.51 2.40
CA LYS A 213 28.43 5.48 2.74
C LYS A 213 28.17 6.89 2.21
N ALA A 214 27.35 7.01 1.17
CA ALA A 214 26.99 8.27 0.55
C ALA A 214 25.84 8.97 1.32
N VAL A 215 25.12 8.24 2.16
CA VAL A 215 23.96 8.71 2.94
C VAL A 215 24.12 8.37 4.44
N PRO A 216 25.19 8.87 5.10
CA PRO A 216 25.57 8.42 6.45
C PRO A 216 24.57 8.79 7.56
N SER A 217 23.58 9.65 7.28
CA SER A 217 22.50 9.95 8.23
C SER A 217 21.49 8.80 8.38
N VAL A 218 21.40 7.91 7.39
CA VAL A 218 20.44 6.81 7.38
C VAL A 218 20.88 5.72 8.35
N ARG A 219 20.02 5.42 9.31
CA ARG A 219 20.24 4.41 10.37
C ARG A 219 19.18 3.30 10.39
N ALA A 220 18.08 3.49 9.67
CA ALA A 220 17.06 2.46 9.49
C ALA A 220 16.56 2.42 8.05
N VAL A 221 16.45 1.23 7.50
CA VAL A 221 15.90 0.98 6.18
C VAL A 221 14.84 -0.10 6.27
N PHE A 222 13.62 0.27 5.89
CA PHE A 222 12.50 -0.63 5.71
C PHE A 222 12.41 -0.96 4.23
N THR A 223 12.45 -2.24 3.90
CA THR A 223 12.23 -2.73 2.54
C THR A 223 10.92 -3.46 2.44
N TRP A 224 10.24 -3.31 1.31
CA TRP A 224 9.03 -4.04 1.02
C TRP A 224 8.87 -4.21 -0.49
N GLY A 225 7.83 -4.94 -0.88
CA GLY A 225 7.42 -4.99 -2.27
C GLY A 225 8.35 -5.78 -3.20
N GLU A 226 9.54 -6.20 -2.78
CA GLU A 226 10.40 -7.10 -3.57
C GLU A 226 11.23 -7.97 -2.63
N ALA A 227 11.72 -9.10 -3.15
CA ALA A 227 12.70 -9.89 -2.43
C ALA A 227 14.04 -9.15 -2.38
N MET A 228 14.59 -8.95 -1.18
CA MET A 228 15.92 -8.37 -1.01
C MET A 228 17.00 -9.43 -1.27
N SER A 229 18.02 -9.10 -2.06
CA SER A 229 19.14 -10.00 -2.27
C SER A 229 20.07 -10.03 -1.05
N LYS A 230 20.71 -11.17 -0.77
CA LYS A 230 21.74 -11.29 0.29
C LYS A 230 22.84 -10.24 0.16
N VAL A 231 23.24 -9.94 -1.07
CA VAL A 231 24.32 -8.97 -1.36
C VAL A 231 23.88 -7.57 -0.96
N LEU A 232 22.69 -7.15 -1.39
CA LEU A 232 22.14 -5.84 -1.04
C LEU A 232 21.91 -5.72 0.46
N ALA A 233 21.35 -6.75 1.08
CA ALA A 233 21.08 -6.75 2.51
C ALA A 233 22.38 -6.68 3.34
N LYS A 234 23.44 -7.39 2.93
CA LYS A 234 24.77 -7.28 3.54
C LYS A 234 25.43 -5.91 3.30
N ARG A 235 25.19 -5.30 2.13
CA ARG A 235 25.73 -3.95 1.81
C ARG A 235 25.19 -2.91 2.77
N TRP A 236 23.89 -2.95 3.07
CA TRP A 236 23.22 -1.94 3.88
C TRP A 236 23.34 -2.19 5.39
N ARG A 237 23.40 -3.44 5.85
CA ARG A 237 23.50 -3.74 7.30
C ARG A 237 24.87 -3.36 7.87
N SER A 238 24.85 -2.61 8.97
CA SER A 238 26.03 -2.36 9.82
C SER A 238 25.66 -2.41 11.30
N ALA A 239 26.61 -2.11 12.19
CA ALA A 239 26.32 -1.98 13.62
C ALA A 239 25.39 -0.79 13.92
N GLU A 240 25.43 0.24 13.07
CA GLU A 240 24.67 1.48 13.20
C GLU A 240 23.41 1.54 12.32
N LEU A 241 23.29 0.64 11.32
CA LEU A 241 22.20 0.65 10.35
C LEU A 241 21.37 -0.65 10.38
N GLN A 242 20.11 -0.51 10.76
CA GLN A 242 19.13 -1.61 10.80
C GLN A 242 18.39 -1.76 9.47
N VAL A 243 18.30 -2.98 8.96
CA VAL A 243 17.51 -3.30 7.75
C VAL A 243 16.37 -4.25 8.12
N LEU A 244 15.15 -3.73 8.03
CA LEU A 244 13.88 -4.42 8.25
C LEU A 244 13.26 -4.78 6.91
N GLU A 245 13.26 -6.05 6.57
CA GLU A 245 12.59 -6.55 5.37
C GLU A 245 11.15 -6.92 5.72
N LEU A 246 10.19 -6.31 5.04
CA LEU A 246 8.76 -6.47 5.29
C LEU A 246 8.12 -7.28 4.16
N LEU A 247 7.52 -8.41 4.51
CA LEU A 247 6.60 -9.13 3.62
C LEU A 247 5.20 -8.57 3.89
N ILE A 248 4.73 -7.74 2.96
CA ILE A 248 3.48 -7.01 3.11
C ILE A 248 2.68 -6.97 1.81
N SER A 249 1.38 -6.77 1.99
CA SER A 249 0.44 -6.35 0.95
C SER A 249 -0.59 -5.41 1.58
N THR A 250 -1.42 -4.79 0.75
CA THR A 250 -2.52 -3.94 1.23
C THR A 250 -3.50 -4.72 2.11
N GLU A 251 -3.66 -6.02 1.83
CA GLU A 251 -4.54 -6.94 2.54
C GLU A 251 -4.01 -7.37 3.92
N TYR A 252 -2.71 -7.22 4.19
CA TYR A 252 -2.10 -7.57 5.47
C TYR A 252 -0.99 -6.56 5.79
N TRP A 253 -1.35 -5.53 6.54
CA TRP A 253 -0.50 -4.36 6.76
C TRP A 253 0.63 -4.68 7.74
N LEU A 254 1.89 -4.46 7.33
CA LEU A 254 3.10 -4.61 8.17
C LEU A 254 3.17 -5.92 8.98
N CYS A 255 2.52 -6.98 8.49
CA CYS A 255 2.24 -8.17 9.28
C CYS A 255 3.47 -9.06 9.50
N LEU A 256 4.41 -9.10 8.56
CA LEU A 256 5.53 -10.04 8.53
C LEU A 256 6.84 -9.30 8.29
N PHE A 257 7.86 -9.61 9.09
CA PHE A 257 9.14 -8.92 9.04
C PHE A 257 10.34 -9.85 9.25
N CYS A 258 11.49 -9.46 8.71
CA CYS A 258 12.77 -10.12 8.85
C CYS A 258 13.86 -9.09 9.20
N GLU A 259 14.68 -9.42 10.20
CA GLU A 259 15.84 -8.64 10.64
C GLU A 259 17.14 -9.39 10.32
N GLY A 260 17.38 -9.61 9.03
CA GLY A 260 18.62 -10.23 8.54
C GLY A 260 18.82 -11.71 8.80
N GLU A 261 17.78 -12.37 9.28
CA GLU A 261 17.75 -13.82 9.34
C GLU A 261 17.55 -14.39 7.93
N ALA A 262 18.40 -15.32 7.54
CA ALA A 262 18.31 -15.95 6.22
C ALA A 262 18.53 -17.47 6.30
N SER A 263 17.88 -18.19 5.39
CA SER A 263 18.11 -19.63 5.21
C SER A 263 19.49 -19.92 4.64
N ILE A 264 19.83 -21.21 4.60
CA ILE A 264 21.05 -21.70 3.94
C ILE A 264 21.07 -21.27 2.46
N GLN A 265 19.93 -21.39 1.75
CA GLN A 265 19.78 -20.90 0.38
C GLN A 265 19.79 -19.38 0.28
N GLY A 266 19.49 -18.68 1.38
CA GLY A 266 19.63 -17.24 1.49
C GLY A 266 18.40 -16.43 1.27
N ARG A 267 17.25 -17.04 1.53
CA ARG A 267 15.98 -16.34 1.55
C ARG A 267 15.74 -15.84 2.95
N SER A 268 15.16 -14.66 3.04
CA SER A 268 14.80 -14.01 4.29
C SER A 268 13.81 -14.89 5.07
N ILE A 269 14.06 -15.03 6.37
CA ILE A 269 13.17 -15.75 7.28
C ILE A 269 12.35 -14.72 8.04
N TYR A 270 11.06 -14.68 7.72
CA TYR A 270 10.11 -13.76 8.31
C TYR A 270 9.48 -14.34 9.57
N ARG A 271 8.99 -13.45 10.42
CA ARG A 271 8.14 -13.72 11.58
C ARG A 271 6.99 -12.74 11.59
N ALA A 272 5.90 -13.11 12.26
CA ALA A 272 4.74 -12.26 12.38
C ALA A 272 4.87 -11.27 13.54
N VAL A 273 4.30 -10.08 13.37
CA VAL A 273 4.10 -9.14 14.49
C VAL A 273 3.14 -9.75 15.52
N ALA A 274 3.13 -9.20 16.73
CA ALA A 274 2.24 -9.71 17.78
C ALA A 274 0.76 -9.55 17.37
N GLY A 275 -0.05 -10.57 17.68
CA GLY A 275 -1.48 -10.61 17.33
C GLY A 275 -1.79 -11.14 15.93
N ALA A 276 -0.77 -11.44 15.11
CA ALA A 276 -0.92 -12.11 13.83
C ALA A 276 -0.80 -13.64 14.00
N ASP A 277 -1.88 -14.35 13.66
CA ASP A 277 -1.88 -15.80 13.53
C ASP A 277 -1.46 -16.19 12.12
N VAL A 278 -0.54 -17.15 12.03
CA VAL A 278 0.01 -17.65 10.78
C VAL A 278 -0.34 -19.12 10.62
N ALA A 279 -0.86 -19.47 9.45
CA ALA A 279 -1.06 -20.84 8.99
C ALA A 279 -0.67 -20.97 7.52
N VAL A 280 -0.46 -22.21 7.07
CA VAL A 280 -0.33 -22.55 5.65
C VAL A 280 -1.45 -23.50 5.22
N LEU A 281 -2.05 -23.22 4.07
CA LEU A 281 -3.00 -24.11 3.41
C LEU A 281 -2.23 -25.12 2.56
N THR A 282 -2.27 -26.40 2.93
CA THR A 282 -1.48 -27.46 2.26
C THR A 282 -2.25 -28.23 1.19
N SER A 283 -3.57 -28.13 1.14
CA SER A 283 -4.43 -28.78 0.14
C SER A 283 -5.67 -27.94 -0.14
N TRP A 284 -6.10 -27.95 -1.40
CA TRP A 284 -7.25 -27.19 -1.90
C TRP A 284 -8.55 -27.99 -1.91
N GLU A 285 -8.46 -29.30 -2.17
CA GLU A 285 -9.62 -30.19 -2.27
C GLU A 285 -10.26 -30.42 -0.89
N VAL A 286 -9.42 -30.50 0.14
CA VAL A 286 -9.83 -30.50 1.55
C VAL A 286 -8.94 -29.47 2.26
N PRO A 287 -9.44 -28.25 2.50
CA PRO A 287 -8.66 -27.20 3.13
C PRO A 287 -8.07 -27.66 4.47
N GLN A 288 -6.74 -27.82 4.50
CA GLN A 288 -6.01 -28.15 5.70
C GLN A 288 -5.06 -27.02 6.05
N LEU A 289 -5.41 -26.30 7.13
CA LEU A 289 -4.54 -25.29 7.72
C LEU A 289 -3.55 -25.97 8.66
N LYS A 290 -2.27 -25.68 8.47
CA LYS A 290 -1.17 -26.16 9.31
C LYS A 290 -0.41 -24.97 9.88
N SER A 291 -0.12 -25.00 11.17
CA SER A 291 0.62 -23.97 11.89
C SER A 291 1.86 -24.52 12.59
N ASP A 292 2.37 -25.68 12.14
CA ASP A 292 3.56 -26.32 12.66
C ASP A 292 4.75 -26.25 11.70
N PRO A 293 6.00 -26.19 12.21
CA PRO A 293 7.18 -26.29 11.36
C PRO A 293 7.19 -27.56 10.50
N GLY A 294 7.72 -27.44 9.28
CA GLY A 294 7.84 -28.52 8.29
C GLY A 294 6.78 -28.49 7.19
N PHE A 295 5.69 -27.75 7.38
CA PHE A 295 4.66 -27.60 6.33
C PHE A 295 4.98 -26.46 5.37
N SER A 296 4.57 -26.62 4.12
CA SER A 296 4.64 -25.60 3.07
C SER A 296 3.30 -25.51 2.36
N GLY A 297 2.91 -24.31 1.95
CA GLY A 297 1.62 -24.07 1.31
C GLY A 297 1.35 -22.59 1.08
N GLU A 298 0.09 -22.27 0.76
CA GLU A 298 -0.36 -20.88 0.66
C GLU A 298 -0.47 -20.26 2.06
N LEU A 299 0.17 -19.11 2.24
CA LEU A 299 0.13 -18.32 3.46
C LEU A 299 -1.29 -17.85 3.73
N CYS A 300 -1.74 -18.15 4.95
CA CYS A 300 -3.01 -17.75 5.50
C CYS A 300 -2.75 -16.95 6.77
N LEU A 301 -3.30 -15.74 6.84
CA LEU A 301 -3.11 -14.82 7.95
C LEU A 301 -4.43 -14.49 8.64
N ARG A 302 -4.40 -14.32 9.95
CA ARG A 302 -5.53 -13.82 10.74
C ARG A 302 -5.01 -12.85 11.78
N GLY A 303 -5.78 -11.80 12.06
CA GLY A 303 -5.45 -10.83 13.09
C GLY A 303 -5.96 -9.43 12.73
N PRO A 304 -5.84 -8.48 13.65
CA PRO A 304 -6.30 -7.09 13.46
C PRO A 304 -5.60 -6.34 12.31
N MET A 305 -4.41 -6.79 11.89
CA MET A 305 -3.66 -6.26 10.74
C MET A 305 -4.10 -6.80 9.38
N VAL A 306 -5.07 -7.72 9.36
CA VAL A 306 -5.49 -8.45 8.15
C VAL A 306 -6.86 -7.94 7.71
N THR A 307 -7.03 -7.74 6.41
CA THR A 307 -8.29 -7.30 5.81
C THR A 307 -9.41 -8.32 6.07
N ALA A 308 -10.64 -7.81 6.21
CA ALA A 308 -11.86 -8.62 6.19
C ALA A 308 -12.27 -9.05 4.76
N GLY A 309 -11.49 -8.71 3.74
CA GLY A 309 -11.72 -9.07 2.35
C GLY A 309 -11.68 -7.86 1.42
N TYR A 310 -12.22 -8.02 0.22
CA TYR A 310 -12.31 -6.94 -0.76
C TYR A 310 -13.72 -6.35 -0.77
N ARG A 311 -13.82 -5.04 -0.87
CA ARG A 311 -15.09 -4.35 -0.99
C ARG A 311 -15.86 -4.89 -2.21
N GLY A 312 -17.13 -5.23 -2.00
CA GLY A 312 -18.00 -5.79 -3.04
C GLY A 312 -17.73 -7.25 -3.41
N HIS A 313 -16.72 -7.90 -2.83
CA HIS A 313 -16.37 -9.31 -3.12
C HIS A 313 -16.27 -10.09 -1.81
N VAL A 314 -17.38 -10.68 -1.40
CA VAL A 314 -17.48 -11.35 -0.09
C VAL A 314 -16.91 -12.78 -0.20
N GLY A 315 -15.88 -13.08 0.60
CA GLY A 315 -15.57 -14.44 1.05
C GLY A 315 -14.64 -15.32 0.20
N SER A 316 -14.29 -14.96 -1.04
CA SER A 316 -13.44 -15.84 -1.89
C SER A 316 -12.04 -16.10 -1.33
N ASN A 317 -11.51 -15.14 -0.57
CA ASN A 317 -10.18 -15.18 0.01
C ASN A 317 -10.20 -15.49 1.51
N LEU A 318 -11.36 -15.81 2.08
CA LEU A 318 -11.49 -16.11 3.51
C LEU A 318 -11.68 -17.61 3.72
N LEU A 319 -10.89 -18.19 4.62
CA LEU A 319 -11.01 -19.57 5.07
C LEU A 319 -11.56 -19.61 6.49
N PRO A 320 -12.60 -20.39 6.77
CA PRO A 320 -13.04 -20.64 8.13
C PRO A 320 -11.90 -21.16 9.00
N ALA A 321 -11.76 -20.62 10.20
CA ALA A 321 -10.76 -21.09 11.13
C ALA A 321 -11.23 -22.39 11.82
N PRO A 322 -10.37 -23.42 11.97
CA PRO A 322 -10.75 -24.69 12.60
C PRO A 322 -11.15 -24.55 14.07
N ASP A 323 -10.67 -23.49 14.73
CA ASP A 323 -10.97 -23.16 16.13
C ASP A 323 -12.30 -22.40 16.31
N GLY A 324 -13.03 -22.11 15.22
CA GLY A 324 -14.27 -21.33 15.24
C GLY A 324 -14.06 -19.82 15.44
N GLY A 325 -12.81 -19.34 15.43
CA GLY A 325 -12.48 -17.92 15.51
C GLY A 325 -12.70 -17.17 14.19
N PRO A 326 -12.23 -15.92 14.08
CA PRO A 326 -12.26 -15.16 12.84
C PRO A 326 -11.60 -15.93 11.69
N PRO A 327 -12.03 -15.75 10.43
CA PRO A 327 -11.47 -16.45 9.30
C PRO A 327 -10.01 -16.04 9.02
N PHE A 328 -9.28 -16.92 8.36
CA PHE A 328 -7.97 -16.61 7.78
C PHE A 328 -8.13 -15.99 6.39
N PHE A 329 -7.38 -14.93 6.10
CA PHE A 329 -7.21 -14.39 4.77
C PHE A 329 -6.11 -15.15 4.02
N ARG A 330 -6.43 -15.60 2.81
CA ARG A 330 -5.53 -16.27 1.87
C ARG A 330 -4.76 -15.25 1.03
N THR A 331 -3.44 -15.22 1.16
CA THR A 331 -2.62 -14.15 0.57
C THR A 331 -2.14 -14.42 -0.86
N ASN A 332 -2.32 -15.65 -1.36
CA ASN A 332 -1.67 -16.21 -2.55
C ASN A 332 -0.13 -16.27 -2.47
N ASP A 333 0.49 -15.96 -1.33
CA ASP A 333 1.94 -16.13 -1.15
C ASP A 333 2.23 -17.58 -0.76
N LEU A 334 3.26 -18.18 -1.34
CA LEU A 334 3.72 -19.52 -0.98
C LEU A 334 4.84 -19.38 0.05
N VAL A 335 4.72 -20.11 1.16
CA VAL A 335 5.73 -20.10 2.23
C VAL A 335 6.02 -21.50 2.76
N SER A 336 7.18 -21.65 3.41
CA SER A 336 7.54 -22.81 4.21
C SER A 336 7.68 -22.41 5.67
N LEU A 337 7.02 -23.12 6.59
CA LEU A 337 7.20 -22.95 8.03
C LEU A 337 8.49 -23.66 8.44
N VAL A 338 9.53 -22.92 8.78
CA VAL A 338 10.89 -23.46 8.99
C VAL A 338 11.26 -23.64 10.46
N GLY A 339 10.45 -23.14 11.39
CA GLY A 339 10.69 -23.28 12.82
C GLY A 339 9.83 -22.36 13.65
N ARG A 340 10.18 -22.23 14.93
CA ARG A 340 9.62 -21.23 15.85
C ARG A 340 10.74 -20.40 16.45
N CYS A 341 10.45 -19.13 16.73
CA CYS A 341 11.28 -18.31 17.59
C CYS A 341 11.15 -18.81 19.06
N PRO A 342 12.10 -18.49 19.95
CA PRO A 342 12.00 -18.82 21.37
C PRO A 342 10.68 -18.36 22.03
N TRP A 343 10.10 -17.27 21.51
CA TRP A 343 8.86 -16.66 21.97
C TRP A 343 7.59 -17.24 21.30
N GLY A 344 7.71 -18.36 20.57
CA GLY A 344 6.58 -19.12 20.02
C GLY A 344 6.13 -18.71 18.61
N GLN A 345 6.51 -17.51 18.14
CA GLN A 345 6.22 -17.03 16.78
C GLN A 345 6.74 -17.99 15.72
N LEU A 346 5.96 -18.22 14.66
CA LEU A 346 6.40 -19.02 13.52
C LEU A 346 7.49 -18.28 12.73
N ARG A 347 8.50 -19.05 12.31
CA ARG A 347 9.51 -18.63 11.34
C ARG A 347 9.09 -19.17 9.98
N LEU A 348 8.97 -18.29 8.99
CA LEU A 348 8.53 -18.64 7.65
C LEU A 348 9.50 -18.14 6.57
N GLU A 349 9.71 -18.97 5.56
CA GLU A 349 10.51 -18.61 4.39
C GLU A 349 9.58 -18.37 3.20
N PHE A 350 9.69 -17.21 2.56
CA PHE A 350 8.94 -16.92 1.33
C PHE A 350 9.44 -17.76 0.14
N ARG A 351 8.51 -18.36 -0.60
CA ARG A 351 8.78 -19.29 -1.71
C ARG A 351 8.28 -18.80 -3.07
N GLY A 352 7.47 -17.74 -3.12
CA GLY A 352 6.90 -17.19 -4.33
C GLY A 352 5.42 -16.92 -4.16
N ARG A 353 4.69 -16.89 -5.27
CA ARG A 353 3.22 -16.74 -5.28
C ARG A 353 2.57 -17.89 -6.03
N SER A 354 1.34 -18.20 -5.68
CA SER A 354 0.52 -19.20 -6.37
C SER A 354 -0.19 -18.64 -7.61
N ASP A 355 -0.27 -17.31 -7.73
CA ASP A 355 -0.83 -16.60 -8.89
C ASP A 355 0.28 -16.09 -9.82
N GLN A 356 -0.12 -15.51 -10.97
CA GLN A 356 0.78 -14.93 -11.97
C GLN A 356 1.14 -13.47 -11.66
N LEU A 357 0.87 -12.98 -10.45
CA LEU A 357 1.29 -11.65 -10.04
C LEU A 357 2.76 -11.69 -9.64
N VAL A 358 3.58 -10.87 -10.27
CA VAL A 358 4.98 -10.64 -9.88
C VAL A 358 5.15 -9.22 -9.40
N LYS A 359 6.10 -8.99 -8.49
CA LYS A 359 6.47 -7.64 -8.08
C LYS A 359 7.69 -7.17 -8.87
N VAL A 360 7.54 -6.11 -9.68
CA VAL A 360 8.61 -5.50 -10.47
C VAL A 360 8.70 -4.02 -10.12
N ALA A 361 9.88 -3.55 -9.69
CA ALA A 361 10.07 -2.20 -9.15
C ALA A 361 9.08 -1.87 -8.01
N GLY A 362 8.75 -2.87 -7.19
CA GLY A 362 7.76 -2.79 -6.10
C GLY A 362 6.30 -2.79 -6.53
N GLN A 363 6.01 -2.92 -7.82
CA GLN A 363 4.65 -2.87 -8.39
C GLN A 363 4.15 -4.27 -8.66
N PHE A 364 2.89 -4.56 -8.32
CA PHE A 364 2.25 -5.79 -8.78
C PHE A 364 1.95 -5.70 -10.28
N VAL A 365 2.54 -6.61 -11.04
CA VAL A 365 2.30 -6.80 -12.47
C VAL A 365 1.70 -8.19 -12.67
N ASP A 366 0.54 -8.25 -13.32
CA ASP A 366 -0.07 -9.52 -13.73
C ASP A 366 0.57 -10.00 -15.03
N LEU A 367 1.31 -11.10 -14.97
CA LEU A 367 1.96 -11.66 -16.16
C LEU A 367 0.93 -12.15 -17.18
N SER A 368 -0.24 -12.62 -16.75
CA SER A 368 -1.29 -13.07 -17.68
C SER A 368 -1.83 -11.90 -18.51
N GLU A 369 -1.92 -10.71 -17.92
CA GLU A 369 -2.29 -9.49 -18.62
C GLU A 369 -1.19 -9.05 -19.59
N ALA A 370 0.07 -9.08 -19.16
CA ALA A 370 1.20 -8.73 -20.01
C ALA A 370 1.27 -9.64 -21.25
N GLU A 371 1.09 -10.96 -21.05
CA GLU A 371 1.01 -11.95 -22.11
C GLU A 371 -0.19 -11.71 -23.04
N ALA A 372 -1.38 -11.41 -22.49
CA ALA A 372 -2.57 -11.11 -23.28
C ALA A 372 -2.41 -9.85 -24.14
N ARG A 373 -1.78 -8.79 -23.60
CA ARG A 373 -1.49 -7.55 -24.35
C ARG A 373 -0.44 -7.77 -25.43
N MET A 374 0.62 -8.54 -25.15
CA MET A 374 1.59 -8.95 -26.16
C MET A 374 0.94 -9.78 -27.26
N ALA A 375 0.08 -10.74 -26.90
CA ALA A 375 -0.67 -11.55 -27.85
C ALA A 375 -1.62 -10.70 -28.71
N ALA A 376 -2.29 -9.69 -28.13
CA ALA A 376 -3.14 -8.76 -28.87
C ALA A 376 -2.34 -7.87 -29.83
N ALA A 377 -1.16 -7.40 -29.41
CA ALA A 377 -0.27 -6.59 -30.25
C ALA A 377 0.40 -7.41 -31.38
N LEU A 378 0.57 -8.72 -31.19
CA LEU A 378 1.13 -9.64 -32.17
C LEU A 378 0.11 -10.23 -33.14
N ARG A 379 -1.20 -9.92 -33.01
CA ARG A 379 -2.20 -10.32 -34.01
C ARG A 379 -1.91 -9.57 -35.32
N PRO A 380 -1.59 -10.26 -36.43
CA PRO A 380 -1.45 -9.60 -37.73
C PRO A 380 -2.80 -8.96 -38.09
N ALA A 381 -2.77 -7.73 -38.59
CA ALA A 381 -3.94 -7.12 -39.23
C ALA A 381 -4.31 -7.99 -40.45
N ALA A 382 -5.25 -8.91 -40.27
CA ALA A 382 -5.77 -9.71 -41.37
C ALA A 382 -6.51 -8.78 -42.34
N ALA A 383 -6.01 -8.78 -43.57
CA ALA A 383 -6.36 -7.90 -44.68
C ALA A 383 -7.88 -7.77 -44.91
N ALA A 384 -8.36 -6.52 -44.94
CA ALA A 384 -9.53 -6.14 -45.69
C ALA A 384 -9.12 -5.96 -47.17
N SER A 385 -9.12 -7.06 -47.93
CA SER A 385 -9.07 -7.02 -49.38
C SER A 385 -9.89 -8.17 -49.96
N ASN A 386 -11.22 -8.12 -49.78
CA ASN A 386 -12.10 -8.79 -50.72
C ASN A 386 -12.53 -7.74 -51.74
N GLY A 387 -11.82 -7.73 -52.86
CA GLY A 387 -12.20 -7.00 -54.04
C GLY A 387 -13.55 -7.51 -54.55
N GLU A 388 -14.41 -6.57 -54.90
CA GLU A 388 -15.59 -6.77 -55.71
C GLU A 388 -15.16 -7.37 -57.06
N LEU A 389 -15.70 -8.54 -57.38
CA LEU A 389 -15.87 -8.99 -58.77
C LEU A 389 -17.37 -9.16 -58.96
N SER A 390 -18.00 -8.12 -59.48
CA SER A 390 -19.32 -8.17 -60.11
C SER A 390 -19.14 -8.43 -61.60
N GLU A 391 -19.82 -9.50 -62.06
CA GLU A 391 -20.23 -9.91 -63.43
C GLU A 391 -19.42 -9.48 -64.66
#